data_AF-A0A2G9ZLJ6-F1
#
_entry.id   AF-A0A2G9ZLJ6-F1
#
_cell.length_a   1.000
_cell.length_b   1.000
_cell.length_c   1.000
_cell.angle_alpha   90.00
_cell.angle_beta   90.00
_cell.angle_gamma   90.00
#
_symmetry.space_group_name_H-M   'P 1'
#
loop_
_entity.id
_entity.type
_entity.pdbx_description
1 polymer ?
#
loop_
_entity_poly.entity_id
_entity_poly.type
_entity_poly.pdbx_seq_one_letter_code
_entity_poly.pdbx_strand_id
1 'polypeptide(L)'
;MQFGKKYPLADLLLLSAVVFIVFSIFPGPVRSLEVEYLPTSVNVQLACGDGLAENPEICDPGLPPDVPPDLAGGVCQDFADIFGDPFLSGTLLCASDCANYATSSCYSCGNFYRENEEQCDANDFGGQTCESFGLISGNLLCTNQCFISLAQCESQAQPGAGSPSSGGGGGSPGTPTGFSPGEDSPRQTKVIISGKSYPHAEVHILLDGKVIGLSEADAKANFYFETSDVPAGVASLSFWSADKDEIKSTLLTITLRIVSGAVTTITGVYLSPSINTDRKSVDKGVPITIYGQTVPETSVFVHVNSEQEFVEKTASQESGDWQLVFDTSALEEDYHTAKALFQMEVSGNVIKSGFSRSVSFYVGREISEGTCPGADLNGDKRVNITDFSILLYWWGTKNTCADQDHNGKVDLVDFSIMMYHWTG
;
A
#
# COMPACT_ATOMS: atom_id res chain seq x y z
N MET A 1 16.36 -23.22 -73.86
CA MET A 1 17.66 -23.86 -73.57
C MET A 1 18.05 -23.49 -72.15
N GLN A 2 18.27 -24.52 -71.34
CA GLN A 2 18.85 -24.51 -69.99
C GLN A 2 20.31 -24.01 -70.01
N PHE A 3 20.90 -23.97 -68.80
CA PHE A 3 22.32 -23.79 -68.43
C PHE A 3 22.75 -22.37 -68.08
N GLY A 4 23.42 -22.08 -66.97
CA GLY A 4 23.97 -22.97 -65.94
C GLY A 4 25.37 -22.53 -65.48
N LYS A 5 25.55 -22.47 -64.16
CA LYS A 5 26.74 -22.87 -63.36
C LYS A 5 28.15 -22.27 -63.64
N LYS A 6 28.70 -21.76 -62.52
CA LYS A 6 30.03 -22.04 -61.87
C LYS A 6 31.35 -21.56 -62.52
N TYR A 7 32.10 -20.77 -61.71
CA TYR A 7 33.55 -20.75 -61.37
C TYR A 7 34.55 -21.50 -62.29
N PRO A 8 35.81 -21.00 -62.52
CA PRO A 8 36.84 -20.94 -61.45
C PRO A 8 38.02 -19.92 -61.59
N LEU A 9 38.86 -19.99 -60.55
CA LEU A 9 40.22 -19.46 -60.27
C LEU A 9 41.18 -19.20 -61.46
N ALA A 10 42.02 -18.16 -61.36
CA ALA A 10 43.49 -18.27 -61.09
C ALA A 10 44.29 -16.98 -61.44
N ASP A 11 45.40 -16.80 -60.73
CA ASP A 11 46.59 -15.96 -60.99
C ASP A 11 46.51 -14.43 -60.79
N LEU A 12 47.09 -13.83 -59.74
CA LEU A 12 48.51 -13.73 -59.29
C LEU A 12 49.32 -12.70 -60.10
N LEU A 13 49.64 -11.55 -59.48
CA LEU A 13 50.87 -10.70 -59.56
C LEU A 13 50.48 -9.23 -59.25
N LEU A 14 50.69 -8.70 -58.03
CA LEU A 14 51.92 -8.11 -57.45
C LEU A 14 52.04 -6.58 -57.65
N LEU A 15 52.35 -5.89 -56.52
CA LEU A 15 52.86 -4.51 -56.34
C LEU A 15 51.90 -3.30 -56.43
N SER A 16 51.50 -2.74 -55.28
CA SER A 16 52.30 -1.72 -54.57
C SER A 16 51.55 -1.24 -53.32
N ALA A 17 52.23 -1.27 -52.17
CA ALA A 17 51.72 -0.82 -50.89
C ALA A 17 52.11 0.66 -50.69
N VAL A 18 51.11 1.52 -50.51
CA VAL A 18 51.28 2.87 -49.94
C VAL A 18 50.52 2.88 -48.61
N VAL A 19 51.29 2.84 -47.52
CA VAL A 19 50.78 2.86 -46.15
C VAL A 19 50.45 4.31 -45.78
N PHE A 20 49.17 4.63 -45.68
CA PHE A 20 48.68 5.84 -45.01
C PHE A 20 48.54 5.54 -43.52
N ILE A 21 49.42 6.13 -42.70
CA ILE A 21 49.32 6.11 -41.23
C ILE A 21 48.26 7.14 -40.84
N VAL A 22 47.07 6.67 -40.47
CA VAL A 22 46.05 7.48 -39.79
C VAL A 22 46.32 7.35 -38.28
N PHE A 23 46.67 8.47 -37.65
CA PHE A 23 46.76 8.58 -36.18
C PHE A 23 45.34 8.48 -35.60
N SER A 24 44.97 7.28 -35.14
CA SER A 24 43.79 7.09 -34.30
C SER A 24 44.08 7.64 -32.90
N ILE A 25 43.54 8.81 -32.58
CA ILE A 25 43.45 9.30 -31.21
C ILE A 25 42.39 8.43 -30.52
N PHE A 26 42.85 7.52 -29.65
CA PHE A 26 41.99 6.80 -28.71
C PHE A 26 41.49 7.79 -27.65
N PRO A 27 40.19 8.08 -27.52
CA PRO A 27 39.69 8.59 -26.25
C PRO A 27 39.79 7.46 -25.24
N GLY A 28 40.59 7.67 -24.19
CA GLY A 28 40.71 6.73 -23.07
C GLY A 28 39.35 6.49 -22.39
N PRO A 29 39.24 5.44 -21.57
CA PRO A 29 37.99 5.13 -20.88
C PRO A 29 37.63 6.30 -19.96
N VAL A 30 36.51 6.98 -20.27
CA VAL A 30 35.86 7.90 -19.36
C VAL A 30 35.38 7.05 -18.20
N ARG A 31 36.07 7.17 -17.06
CA ARG A 31 35.66 6.58 -15.80
C ARG A 31 34.40 7.33 -15.38
N SER A 32 33.22 6.72 -15.60
CA SER A 32 31.98 7.23 -15.04
C SER A 32 32.13 7.28 -13.53
N LEU A 33 32.07 8.48 -12.97
CA LEU A 33 31.84 8.66 -11.53
C LEU A 33 30.42 8.14 -11.27
N GLU A 34 30.31 6.90 -10.80
CA GLU A 34 29.08 6.44 -10.14
C GLU A 34 28.93 7.32 -8.90
N VAL A 35 27.97 8.25 -8.98
CA VAL A 35 27.44 8.90 -7.79
C VAL A 35 26.73 7.80 -7.01
N GLU A 36 27.28 7.42 -5.86
CA GLU A 36 26.58 6.60 -4.88
C GLU A 36 25.36 7.38 -4.39
N TYR A 37 24.24 7.19 -5.08
CA TYR A 37 22.94 7.50 -4.53
C TYR A 37 22.67 6.50 -3.42
N LEU A 38 22.10 6.94 -2.30
CA LEU A 38 21.44 6.04 -1.36
C LEU A 38 20.03 5.80 -1.93
N PRO A 39 19.78 4.68 -2.65
CA PRO A 39 18.44 4.42 -3.15
C PRO A 39 17.54 4.16 -1.95
N THR A 40 16.51 4.99 -1.78
CA THR A 40 15.37 4.62 -0.93
C THR A 40 14.35 3.97 -1.85
N SER A 41 14.22 2.64 -1.78
CA SER A 41 13.18 1.91 -2.49
C SER A 41 11.96 1.72 -1.58
N VAL A 42 10.82 2.26 -1.99
CA VAL A 42 9.52 2.01 -1.38
C VAL A 42 8.76 1.07 -2.32
N ASN A 43 8.51 -0.15 -1.85
CA ASN A 43 7.65 -1.09 -2.56
C ASN A 43 6.24 -0.95 -2.00
N VAL A 44 5.28 -0.56 -2.83
CA VAL A 44 3.87 -0.47 -2.46
C VAL A 44 3.28 -1.87 -2.52
N GLN A 45 3.53 -2.66 -1.49
CA GLN A 45 2.82 -3.89 -1.20
C GLN A 45 2.05 -3.61 0.10
N LEU A 46 0.71 -3.76 0.12
CA LEU A 46 -0.01 -3.87 1.40
C LEU A 46 0.63 -5.04 2.16
N ALA A 47 1.52 -4.74 3.10
CA ALA A 47 2.39 -5.73 3.71
C ALA A 47 2.81 -5.28 5.09
N CYS A 48 2.16 -5.90 6.08
CA CYS A 48 2.71 -6.20 7.38
C CYS A 48 4.24 -6.10 7.47
N GLY A 49 4.72 -5.17 8.29
CA GLY A 49 6.12 -4.82 8.48
C GLY A 49 6.51 -3.44 7.95
N ASP A 50 5.57 -2.61 7.51
CA ASP A 50 5.86 -1.26 7.00
C ASP A 50 5.94 -0.19 8.12
N GLY A 51 5.68 -0.60 9.36
CA GLY A 51 5.76 0.22 10.56
C GLY A 51 4.53 1.06 10.85
N LEU A 52 3.40 0.82 10.18
CA LEU A 52 2.15 1.53 10.41
C LEU A 52 1.00 0.53 10.59
N ALA A 53 0.25 0.67 11.68
CA ALA A 53 -0.96 -0.13 11.86
C ALA A 53 -2.14 0.48 11.05
N GLU A 54 -2.48 -0.14 9.91
CA GLU A 54 -3.55 0.32 9.00
C GLU A 54 -4.64 -0.74 8.81
N ASN A 55 -5.92 -0.37 8.65
CA ASN A 55 -7.00 -1.35 8.44
C ASN A 55 -6.83 -2.09 7.10
N PRO A 56 -6.64 -3.44 7.04
CA PRO A 56 -7.13 -4.50 7.96
C PRO A 56 -6.17 -5.06 9.03
N GLU A 57 -4.97 -4.50 9.20
CA GLU A 57 -3.98 -4.90 10.20
C GLU A 57 -4.35 -4.36 11.59
N ILE A 58 -4.13 -5.17 12.62
CA ILE A 58 -4.39 -4.74 14.01
C ILE A 58 -3.17 -4.14 14.70
N CYS A 59 -1.98 -4.43 14.18
CA CYS A 59 -0.66 -3.95 14.60
C CYS A 59 0.34 -4.22 13.46
N ASP A 60 1.53 -3.62 13.54
CA ASP A 60 2.64 -3.82 12.62
C ASP A 60 3.95 -4.12 13.39
N PRO A 61 4.69 -5.20 13.06
CA PRO A 61 5.92 -5.58 13.77
C PRO A 61 7.11 -4.67 13.46
N GLY A 62 7.04 -3.84 12.42
CA GLY A 62 8.15 -3.14 11.80
C GLY A 62 9.14 -4.13 11.17
N LEU A 63 9.85 -3.71 10.12
CA LEU A 63 10.98 -4.46 9.58
C LEU A 63 12.30 -3.93 10.17
N PRO A 64 13.03 -4.73 10.97
CA PRO A 64 14.38 -4.38 11.39
C PRO A 64 15.30 -4.21 10.17
N PRO A 65 16.29 -3.30 10.21
CA PRO A 65 16.80 -2.63 11.42
C PRO A 65 16.23 -1.23 11.73
N ASP A 66 15.41 -0.63 10.85
CA ASP A 66 15.20 0.82 10.89
C ASP A 66 13.74 1.28 11.10
N VAL A 67 12.78 0.36 11.14
CA VAL A 67 11.35 0.67 11.33
C VAL A 67 10.87 0.13 12.67
N PRO A 68 10.46 1.00 13.62
CA PRO A 68 9.90 0.55 14.90
C PRO A 68 8.51 -0.08 14.70
N PRO A 69 8.12 -1.06 15.52
CA PRO A 69 6.76 -1.62 15.50
C PRO A 69 5.71 -0.56 15.85
N ASP A 70 4.54 -0.67 15.24
CA ASP A 70 3.33 0.09 15.58
C ASP A 70 2.28 -0.85 16.15
N LEU A 71 2.01 -0.76 17.45
CA LEU A 71 1.08 -1.65 18.15
C LEU A 71 -0.36 -1.10 18.17
N ALA A 72 -0.69 -0.05 17.41
CA ALA A 72 -2.02 0.58 17.43
C ALA A 72 -2.53 0.97 18.84
N GLY A 73 -1.61 1.23 19.77
CA GLY A 73 -1.91 1.55 21.17
C GLY A 73 -2.16 0.34 22.09
N GLY A 74 -2.03 -0.89 21.60
CA GLY A 74 -2.11 -2.11 22.40
C GLY A 74 -0.99 -2.20 23.43
N VAL A 75 -1.32 -2.68 24.62
CA VAL A 75 -0.37 -2.90 25.72
C VAL A 75 -0.55 -4.28 26.32
N CYS A 76 0.47 -4.81 27.02
CA CYS A 76 0.38 -6.14 27.63
C CYS A 76 -0.84 -6.28 28.58
N GLN A 77 -1.23 -5.19 29.26
CA GLN A 77 -2.36 -5.17 30.19
C GLN A 77 -3.73 -5.45 29.55
N ASP A 78 -3.82 -5.42 28.22
CA ASP A 78 -5.05 -5.78 27.49
C ASP A 78 -5.23 -7.30 27.37
N PHE A 79 -4.24 -8.10 27.78
CA PHE A 79 -4.21 -9.56 27.66
C PHE A 79 -3.99 -10.25 29.01
N ALA A 80 -4.27 -11.55 29.05
CA ALA A 80 -4.10 -12.40 30.23
C ALA A 80 -3.32 -13.67 29.87
N ASP A 81 -2.70 -14.30 30.86
CA ASP A 81 -2.00 -15.56 30.71
C ASP A 81 -2.95 -16.76 30.56
N ILE A 82 -2.39 -17.96 30.43
CA ILE A 82 -3.17 -19.20 30.24
C ILE A 82 -4.03 -19.57 31.46
N PHE A 83 -3.78 -18.97 32.62
CA PHE A 83 -4.55 -19.15 33.85
C PHE A 83 -5.60 -18.05 34.06
N GLY A 84 -5.62 -17.04 33.19
CA GLY A 84 -6.57 -15.94 33.21
C GLY A 84 -6.14 -14.78 34.09
N ASP A 85 -4.89 -14.75 34.54
CA ASP A 85 -4.35 -13.63 35.30
C ASP A 85 -3.87 -12.53 34.32
N PRO A 86 -4.25 -11.25 34.53
CA PRO A 86 -3.85 -10.15 33.65
C PRO A 86 -2.34 -9.95 33.65
N PHE A 87 -1.75 -9.68 32.47
CA PHE A 87 -0.34 -9.28 32.43
C PHE A 87 -0.16 -7.91 33.07
N LEU A 88 0.88 -7.78 33.90
CA LEU A 88 1.14 -6.54 34.61
C LEU A 88 2.01 -5.58 33.78
N SER A 89 2.94 -6.14 33.00
CA SER A 89 3.97 -5.43 32.25
C SER A 89 4.60 -6.35 31.21
N GLY A 90 5.60 -5.84 30.47
CA GLY A 90 6.32 -6.57 29.43
C GLY A 90 6.40 -5.81 28.12
N THR A 91 6.97 -6.44 27.11
CA THR A 91 7.05 -5.91 25.75
C THR A 91 6.01 -6.61 24.90
N LEU A 92 4.91 -5.93 24.59
CA LEU A 92 3.95 -6.45 23.62
C LEU A 92 4.59 -6.39 22.23
N LEU A 93 4.52 -7.48 21.48
CA LEU A 93 5.01 -7.54 20.10
C LEU A 93 3.83 -7.75 19.16
N CYS A 94 3.96 -7.29 17.91
CA CYS A 94 3.03 -7.67 16.87
C CYS A 94 3.46 -9.02 16.26
N ALA A 95 2.50 -9.88 15.94
CA ALA A 95 2.80 -11.09 15.19
C ALA A 95 3.25 -10.74 13.76
N SER A 96 4.06 -11.62 13.15
CA SER A 96 4.61 -11.41 11.80
C SER A 96 3.56 -11.44 10.68
N ASP A 97 2.32 -11.77 11.00
CA ASP A 97 1.17 -11.78 10.08
C ASP A 97 0.22 -10.59 10.29
N CYS A 98 0.51 -9.69 11.23
CA CYS A 98 -0.26 -8.48 11.56
C CYS A 98 -1.73 -8.72 11.92
N ALA A 99 -2.10 -9.98 12.16
CA ALA A 99 -3.45 -10.40 12.48
C ALA A 99 -3.67 -10.56 13.98
N ASN A 100 -2.59 -10.67 14.77
CA ASN A 100 -2.62 -10.91 16.22
C ASN A 100 -1.42 -10.26 16.93
N TYR A 101 -1.52 -10.13 18.25
CA TYR A 101 -0.39 -9.74 19.10
C TYR A 101 0.35 -10.98 19.63
N ALA A 102 1.66 -10.86 19.77
CA ALA A 102 2.52 -11.85 20.43
C ALA A 102 2.77 -11.41 21.88
N THR A 103 2.15 -12.14 22.82
CA THR A 103 2.21 -11.87 24.26
C THR A 103 3.28 -12.68 25.00
N SER A 104 4.15 -13.40 24.29
CA SER A 104 5.22 -14.22 24.89
C SER A 104 6.23 -13.42 25.71
N SER A 105 6.27 -12.11 25.48
CA SER A 105 7.12 -11.11 26.15
C SER A 105 6.32 -10.26 27.15
N CYS A 106 5.08 -10.65 27.45
CA CYS A 106 4.31 -10.12 28.56
C CYS A 106 4.44 -11.05 29.77
N TYR A 107 4.47 -10.51 30.99
CA TYR A 107 4.64 -11.30 32.21
C TYR A 107 3.65 -10.90 33.31
N SER A 108 3.37 -11.86 34.21
CA SER A 108 2.48 -11.71 35.35
C SER A 108 3.28 -11.87 36.64
N CYS A 109 3.41 -10.77 37.40
CA CYS A 109 4.23 -10.75 38.61
C CYS A 109 3.54 -11.42 39.80
N GLY A 110 4.21 -12.37 40.46
CA GLY A 110 3.75 -13.02 41.69
C GLY A 110 3.09 -14.38 41.46
N ASN A 111 3.43 -15.06 40.38
CA ASN A 111 2.93 -16.39 40.02
C ASN A 111 3.89 -17.52 40.44
N PHE A 112 4.98 -17.20 41.16
CA PHE A 112 6.04 -18.10 41.64
C PHE A 112 6.94 -18.70 40.56
N TYR A 113 6.88 -18.23 39.31
CA TYR A 113 7.70 -18.72 38.20
C TYR A 113 8.40 -17.59 37.47
N ARG A 114 9.73 -17.51 37.59
CA ARG A 114 10.49 -16.48 36.88
C ARG A 114 10.45 -16.63 35.35
N GLU A 115 9.64 -15.83 34.66
CA GLU A 115 9.60 -15.79 33.19
C GLU A 115 10.80 -15.04 32.58
N ASN A 116 11.00 -15.17 31.27
CA ASN A 116 12.25 -14.75 30.61
C ASN A 116 12.58 -13.25 30.72
N GLU A 117 11.59 -12.39 30.96
CA GLU A 117 11.74 -10.93 30.89
C GLU A 117 11.51 -10.21 32.24
N GLU A 118 11.10 -10.94 33.28
CA GLU A 118 11.06 -10.41 34.64
C GLU A 118 12.37 -10.67 35.40
N GLN A 119 12.75 -9.73 36.27
CA GLN A 119 14.03 -9.82 36.97
C GLN A 119 13.97 -10.78 38.17
N CYS A 120 12.78 -10.97 38.73
CA CYS A 120 12.51 -11.87 39.85
C CYS A 120 11.01 -12.18 39.95
N ASP A 121 10.65 -13.31 40.55
CA ASP A 121 9.29 -13.56 41.08
C ASP A 121 9.40 -14.06 42.53
N ALA A 122 8.77 -13.33 43.45
CA ALA A 122 8.84 -13.60 44.89
C ALA A 122 10.28 -13.70 45.43
N ASN A 123 10.78 -14.92 45.67
CA ASN A 123 12.15 -15.19 46.13
C ASN A 123 13.04 -15.80 45.04
N ASP A 124 12.53 -15.99 43.83
CA ASP A 124 13.31 -16.47 42.69
C ASP A 124 13.95 -15.29 41.96
N PHE A 125 15.21 -15.01 42.30
CA PHE A 125 16.05 -14.01 41.64
C PHE A 125 16.92 -14.63 40.52
N GLY A 126 16.64 -15.91 40.17
CA GLY A 126 17.46 -16.83 39.39
C GLY A 126 18.97 -16.66 39.56
N GLY A 127 19.40 -16.77 40.81
CA GLY A 127 20.82 -16.83 41.21
C GLY A 127 21.50 -15.49 41.44
N GLN A 128 20.83 -14.35 41.21
CA GLN A 128 21.39 -13.04 41.54
C GLN A 128 21.45 -12.83 43.06
N THR A 129 22.45 -12.08 43.52
CA THR A 129 22.64 -11.71 44.94
C THR A 129 23.04 -10.24 45.04
N CYS A 130 23.04 -9.63 46.23
CA CYS A 130 23.58 -8.28 46.40
C CYS A 130 25.05 -8.19 45.92
N GLU A 131 25.82 -9.27 46.08
CA GLU A 131 27.21 -9.36 45.64
C GLU A 131 27.37 -9.31 44.12
N SER A 132 26.44 -9.89 43.36
CA SER A 132 26.49 -9.82 41.89
C SER A 132 26.31 -8.40 41.34
N PHE A 133 25.70 -7.50 42.12
CA PHE A 133 25.57 -6.07 41.80
C PHE A 133 26.68 -5.19 42.42
N GLY A 134 27.73 -5.80 42.97
CA GLY A 134 28.89 -5.09 43.53
C GLY A 134 28.67 -4.54 44.94
N LEU A 135 27.64 -5.02 45.65
CA LEU A 135 27.35 -4.70 47.05
C LEU A 135 27.89 -5.81 47.96
N ILE A 136 28.08 -5.55 49.24
CA ILE A 136 28.88 -6.47 50.10
C ILE A 136 28.06 -7.44 50.95
N SER A 137 26.79 -7.16 51.16
CA SER A 137 25.91 -7.99 51.99
C SER A 137 24.44 -7.61 51.75
N GLY A 138 23.51 -8.37 52.32
CA GLY A 138 22.07 -8.06 52.35
C GLY A 138 21.20 -9.02 51.55
N ASN A 139 19.92 -8.70 51.45
CA ASN A 139 18.93 -9.51 50.74
C ASN A 139 18.33 -8.72 49.56
N LEU A 140 18.14 -9.39 48.42
CA LEU A 140 17.36 -8.84 47.32
C LEU A 140 15.87 -8.86 47.68
N LEU A 141 15.16 -7.80 47.30
CA LEU A 141 13.70 -7.77 47.37
C LEU A 141 13.14 -7.77 45.96
N CYS A 142 12.16 -8.64 45.71
CA CYS A 142 11.37 -8.54 44.50
C CYS A 142 10.23 -7.55 44.73
N THR A 143 10.18 -6.49 43.93
CA THR A 143 9.09 -5.51 44.00
C THR A 143 7.80 -6.09 43.42
N ASN A 144 6.67 -5.45 43.70
CA ASN A 144 5.37 -5.79 43.09
C ASN A 144 5.27 -5.49 41.58
N GLN A 145 6.38 -5.05 40.97
CA GLN A 145 6.55 -4.86 39.53
C GLN A 145 7.65 -5.78 38.99
N CYS A 146 8.06 -6.78 39.78
CA CYS A 146 9.06 -7.80 39.44
C CYS A 146 10.44 -7.24 39.01
N PHE A 147 10.78 -6.07 39.56
CA PHE A 147 12.14 -5.53 39.57
C PHE A 147 12.88 -5.92 40.84
N ILE A 148 14.18 -6.19 40.70
CA ILE A 148 15.09 -6.39 41.83
C ILE A 148 15.35 -5.05 42.49
N SER A 149 14.99 -4.94 43.77
CA SER A 149 15.36 -3.80 44.61
C SER A 149 16.60 -4.12 45.44
N LEU A 150 17.59 -3.24 45.33
CA LEU A 150 18.82 -3.27 46.13
C LEU A 150 18.67 -2.51 47.46
N ALA A 151 17.46 -2.08 47.82
CA ALA A 151 17.21 -1.24 48.99
C ALA A 151 17.58 -1.92 50.33
N GLN A 152 17.68 -3.26 50.35
CA GLN A 152 18.12 -4.05 51.51
C GLN A 152 19.53 -4.63 51.34
N CYS A 153 20.27 -4.17 50.32
CA CYS A 153 21.68 -4.48 50.14
C CYS A 153 22.58 -3.40 50.77
N GLU A 154 23.71 -3.81 51.33
CA GLU A 154 24.65 -2.92 52.02
C GLU A 154 25.78 -2.47 51.07
N SER A 155 26.05 -1.16 51.02
CA SER A 155 27.13 -0.58 50.17
C SER A 155 28.38 -0.23 50.99
N GLN A 156 29.55 -0.22 50.34
CA GLN A 156 30.80 0.23 50.95
C GLN A 156 30.73 1.74 51.24
N ALA A 157 30.62 2.12 52.51
CA ALA A 157 30.76 3.52 52.90
C ALA A 157 32.23 3.96 52.85
N GLN A 158 32.60 4.93 52.00
CA GLN A 158 33.78 5.76 52.31
C GLN A 158 33.69 7.20 51.76
N PRO A 159 34.15 8.23 52.51
CA PRO A 159 33.89 9.66 52.24
C PRO A 159 35.09 10.44 51.65
N GLY A 160 34.80 11.51 50.91
CA GLY A 160 35.50 12.81 50.99
C GLY A 160 36.84 13.04 50.25
N ALA A 161 36.80 14.05 49.36
CA ALA A 161 37.80 15.10 49.06
C ALA A 161 39.21 14.78 48.49
N GLY A 162 39.59 15.51 47.42
CA GLY A 162 40.98 15.92 47.17
C GLY A 162 41.44 16.02 45.70
N SER A 163 41.47 17.23 45.13
CA SER A 163 42.55 17.67 44.19
C SER A 163 43.78 18.11 45.03
N PRO A 164 45.06 18.18 44.55
CA PRO A 164 45.47 18.81 43.27
C PRO A 164 46.74 18.27 42.54
N SER A 165 47.03 18.87 41.37
CA SER A 165 48.34 19.40 40.91
C SER A 165 49.08 18.80 39.69
N SER A 166 49.21 19.67 38.67
CA SER A 166 50.41 20.06 37.87
C SER A 166 51.24 19.04 37.05
N GLY A 167 51.40 19.34 35.75
CA GLY A 167 52.55 18.94 34.93
C GLY A 167 52.42 19.38 33.47
N GLY A 168 53.28 20.31 32.99
CA GLY A 168 53.23 20.89 31.65
C GLY A 168 54.16 20.24 30.62
N GLY A 169 54.02 20.67 29.36
CA GLY A 169 54.97 20.39 28.27
C GLY A 169 54.36 20.68 26.89
N GLY A 170 54.88 21.69 26.18
CA GLY A 170 54.43 22.11 24.85
C GLY A 170 55.11 21.38 23.68
N GLY A 171 54.49 21.47 22.51
CA GLY A 171 55.01 21.03 21.20
C GLY A 171 54.22 21.66 20.05
N SER A 172 54.95 22.06 18.99
CA SER A 172 54.66 23.01 17.90
C SER A 172 53.41 22.79 17.00
N PRO A 173 53.00 23.83 16.23
CA PRO A 173 51.79 23.81 15.40
C PRO A 173 52.04 23.21 14.02
N GLY A 174 51.24 22.20 13.65
CA GLY A 174 51.14 21.67 12.30
C GLY A 174 50.19 22.51 11.45
N THR A 175 50.69 22.95 10.30
CA THR A 175 50.00 23.61 9.19
C THR A 175 48.67 22.94 8.78
N PRO A 176 47.56 23.69 8.59
CA PRO A 176 46.38 23.14 7.94
C PRO A 176 46.62 23.11 6.43
N THR A 177 46.75 21.90 5.87
CA THR A 177 46.63 21.68 4.43
C THR A 177 45.21 22.03 4.00
N GLY A 178 45.11 22.91 3.00
CA GLY A 178 43.85 23.45 2.50
C GLY A 178 42.86 22.36 2.08
N PHE A 179 41.65 22.47 2.63
CA PHE A 179 40.47 21.86 2.08
C PHE A 179 40.09 22.69 0.83
N SER A 180 40.27 22.10 -0.35
CA SER A 180 39.67 22.62 -1.57
C SER A 180 38.15 22.42 -1.45
N PRO A 181 37.29 23.43 -1.69
CA PRO A 181 35.87 23.17 -1.81
C PRO A 181 35.70 22.22 -2.99
N GLY A 182 35.27 21.00 -2.71
CA GLY A 182 34.66 20.16 -3.74
C GLY A 182 33.47 20.92 -4.29
N GLU A 183 33.27 20.87 -5.60
CA GLU A 183 32.03 21.31 -6.23
C GLU A 183 30.84 20.74 -5.45
N ASP A 184 30.11 21.61 -4.74
CA ASP A 184 28.74 21.33 -4.33
C ASP A 184 27.91 21.22 -5.62
N SER A 185 27.97 20.06 -6.27
CA SER A 185 26.91 19.66 -7.17
C SER A 185 25.65 19.62 -6.30
N PRO A 186 24.63 20.44 -6.58
CA PRO A 186 23.41 20.43 -5.79
C PRO A 186 22.86 19.01 -5.86
N ARG A 187 22.83 18.32 -4.72
CA ARG A 187 22.21 17.01 -4.62
C ARG A 187 20.74 17.21 -4.97
N GLN A 188 20.35 16.76 -6.16
CA GLN A 188 19.01 16.97 -6.68
C GLN A 188 18.08 15.96 -6.00
N THR A 189 17.05 16.46 -5.32
CA THR A 189 15.94 15.63 -4.86
C THR A 189 15.23 15.08 -6.10
N LYS A 190 15.10 13.76 -6.22
CA LYS A 190 14.45 13.10 -7.36
C LYS A 190 13.47 12.06 -6.86
N VAL A 191 12.30 12.00 -7.47
CA VAL A 191 11.33 10.92 -7.28
C VAL A 191 11.21 10.15 -8.58
N ILE A 192 11.28 8.82 -8.48
CA ILE A 192 11.06 7.88 -9.58
C ILE A 192 9.86 7.02 -9.20
N ILE A 193 8.92 6.84 -10.11
CA ILE A 193 7.67 6.11 -9.89
C ILE A 193 7.52 5.10 -11.01
N SER A 194 7.23 3.86 -10.64
CA SER A 194 6.88 2.81 -11.61
C SER A 194 5.77 1.92 -11.08
N GLY A 195 4.95 1.44 -12.01
CA GLY A 195 3.74 0.72 -11.66
C GLY A 195 3.02 0.18 -12.88
N LYS A 196 1.76 -0.23 -12.67
CA LYS A 196 0.88 -0.70 -13.73
C LYS A 196 -0.47 0.02 -13.72
N SER A 197 -0.98 0.30 -14.90
CA SER A 197 -2.27 0.96 -15.15
C SER A 197 -3.07 0.18 -16.21
N TYR A 198 -3.60 0.86 -17.22
CA TYR A 198 -4.27 0.30 -18.38
C TYR A 198 -3.36 0.47 -19.61
N PRO A 199 -3.38 -0.46 -20.58
CA PRO A 199 -2.55 -0.32 -21.78
C PRO A 199 -2.80 1.00 -22.51
N HIS A 200 -1.74 1.74 -22.82
CA HIS A 200 -1.80 3.02 -23.53
C HIS A 200 -2.57 4.15 -22.81
N ALA A 201 -2.90 3.98 -21.53
CA ALA A 201 -3.59 5.01 -20.77
C ALA A 201 -2.61 6.02 -20.15
N GLU A 202 -3.08 7.26 -19.99
CA GLU A 202 -2.35 8.33 -19.32
C GLU A 202 -2.58 8.28 -17.80
N VAL A 203 -1.50 8.06 -17.05
CA VAL A 203 -1.50 8.07 -15.60
C VAL A 203 -1.27 9.49 -15.10
N HIS A 204 -2.22 10.00 -14.31
CA HIS A 204 -2.11 11.29 -13.64
C HIS A 204 -1.38 11.12 -12.30
N ILE A 205 -0.29 11.84 -12.12
CA ILE A 205 0.48 11.87 -10.86
C ILE A 205 0.23 13.20 -10.16
N LEU A 206 -0.22 13.13 -8.92
CA LEU A 206 -0.53 14.27 -8.08
C LEU A 206 0.38 14.27 -6.86
N LEU A 207 0.81 15.46 -6.47
CA LEU A 207 1.48 15.73 -5.20
C LEU A 207 0.59 16.69 -4.39
N ASP A 208 0.20 16.28 -3.19
CA ASP A 208 -0.66 17.05 -2.29
C ASP A 208 -1.94 17.56 -2.99
N GLY A 209 -2.53 16.70 -3.83
CA GLY A 209 -3.73 16.98 -4.60
C GLY A 209 -3.53 17.83 -5.87
N LYS A 210 -2.31 18.24 -6.20
CA LYS A 210 -2.00 18.98 -7.45
C LYS A 210 -1.30 18.09 -8.46
N VAL A 211 -1.75 18.10 -9.72
CA VAL A 211 -1.09 17.37 -10.81
C VAL A 211 0.32 17.91 -11.02
N ILE A 212 1.32 17.04 -10.89
CA ILE A 212 2.75 17.34 -11.13
C ILE A 212 3.26 16.73 -12.43
N GLY A 213 2.54 15.77 -13.00
CA GLY A 213 2.93 15.16 -14.26
C GLY A 213 1.96 14.11 -14.74
N LEU A 214 2.23 13.67 -15.96
CA LEU A 214 1.47 12.65 -16.69
C LEU A 214 2.48 11.62 -17.19
N SER A 215 2.09 10.35 -17.17
CA SER A 215 2.90 9.26 -17.72
C SER A 215 2.02 8.34 -18.54
N GLU A 216 2.37 8.14 -19.80
CA GLU A 216 1.71 7.16 -20.65
C GLU A 216 2.18 5.74 -20.31
N ALA A 217 1.24 4.80 -20.20
CA ALA A 217 1.54 3.39 -19.98
C ALA A 217 1.81 2.66 -21.32
N ASP A 218 2.72 1.69 -21.31
CA ASP A 218 3.02 0.85 -22.47
C ASP A 218 1.91 -0.18 -22.77
N ALA A 219 2.09 -0.99 -23.82
CA ALA A 219 1.15 -2.05 -24.20
C ALA A 219 0.98 -3.14 -23.13
N LYS A 220 1.94 -3.29 -22.20
CA LYS A 220 1.88 -4.21 -21.05
C LYS A 220 1.38 -3.50 -19.78
N ALA A 221 0.81 -2.31 -19.96
CA ALA A 221 0.32 -1.40 -18.95
C ALA A 221 1.38 -0.91 -17.95
N ASN A 222 2.68 -1.01 -18.23
CA ASN A 222 3.70 -0.45 -17.36
C ASN A 222 3.83 1.05 -17.61
N PHE A 223 4.00 1.83 -16.54
CA PHE A 223 4.32 3.25 -16.66
C PHE A 223 5.56 3.60 -15.83
N TYR A 224 6.25 4.66 -16.23
CA TYR A 224 7.44 5.18 -15.59
C TYR A 224 7.39 6.70 -15.57
N PHE A 225 7.51 7.28 -14.39
CA PHE A 225 7.55 8.73 -14.21
C PHE A 225 8.73 9.12 -13.34
N GLU A 226 9.42 10.19 -13.72
CA GLU A 226 10.47 10.77 -12.90
C GLU A 226 10.36 12.28 -12.85
N THR A 227 10.67 12.86 -11.69
CA THR A 227 10.68 14.31 -11.51
C THR A 227 11.71 14.71 -10.47
N SER A 228 12.25 15.90 -10.63
CA SER A 228 13.10 16.56 -9.63
C SER A 228 12.46 17.81 -9.03
N ASP A 229 11.27 18.17 -9.51
CA ASP A 229 10.50 19.34 -9.05
C ASP A 229 9.58 18.92 -7.89
N VAL A 230 10.17 18.31 -6.87
CA VAL A 230 9.46 17.79 -5.69
C VAL A 230 10.09 18.33 -4.40
N PRO A 231 9.29 18.91 -3.51
CA PRO A 231 9.78 19.40 -2.22
C PRO A 231 10.20 18.22 -1.33
N ALA A 232 11.26 18.42 -0.54
CA ALA A 232 11.61 17.50 0.52
C ALA A 232 10.63 17.66 1.69
N GLY A 233 10.30 16.56 2.36
CA GLY A 233 9.32 16.53 3.45
C GLY A 233 8.33 15.37 3.32
N VAL A 234 7.30 15.40 4.16
CA VAL A 234 6.16 14.48 4.02
C VAL A 234 5.35 14.93 2.81
N ALA A 235 5.09 14.00 1.89
CA ALA A 235 4.40 14.22 0.64
C ALA A 235 3.30 13.18 0.47
N SER A 236 2.13 13.60 0.02
CA SER A 236 1.04 12.71 -0.38
C SER A 236 1.01 12.60 -1.90
N LEU A 237 1.40 11.45 -2.44
CA LEU A 237 1.38 11.18 -3.87
C LEU A 237 0.10 10.41 -4.21
N SER A 238 -0.69 10.94 -5.14
CA SER A 238 -1.91 10.27 -5.62
C SER A 238 -1.82 9.95 -7.11
N PHE A 239 -2.43 8.83 -7.48
CA PHE A 239 -2.40 8.27 -8.83
C PHE A 239 -3.81 7.89 -9.25
N TRP A 240 -4.18 8.30 -10.47
CA TRP A 240 -5.37 7.77 -11.13
C TRP A 240 -5.15 7.74 -12.64
N SER A 241 -5.95 6.93 -13.32
CA SER A 241 -5.95 6.82 -14.78
C SER A 241 -7.38 6.56 -15.25
N ALA A 242 -7.63 6.72 -16.55
CA ALA A 242 -8.89 6.33 -17.18
C ALA A 242 -8.60 5.30 -18.27
N ASP A 243 -9.48 4.32 -18.40
CA ASP A 243 -9.40 3.36 -19.52
C ASP A 243 -9.82 4.00 -20.85
N LYS A 244 -9.78 3.19 -21.92
CA LYS A 244 -10.20 3.60 -23.27
C LYS A 244 -11.65 4.09 -23.38
N ASP A 245 -12.51 3.71 -22.42
CA ASP A 245 -13.92 4.09 -22.34
C ASP A 245 -14.15 5.26 -21.35
N GLU A 246 -13.06 5.94 -20.96
CA GLU A 246 -13.00 7.05 -20.00
C GLU A 246 -13.45 6.69 -18.57
N ILE A 247 -13.49 5.41 -18.23
CA ILE A 247 -13.82 4.92 -16.89
C ILE A 247 -12.58 5.07 -16.00
N LYS A 248 -12.62 6.06 -15.11
CA LYS A 248 -11.53 6.31 -14.15
C LYS A 248 -11.32 5.20 -13.11
N SER A 249 -10.07 4.95 -12.75
CA SER A 249 -9.69 4.16 -11.57
C SER A 249 -10.18 4.80 -10.27
N THR A 250 -10.09 4.06 -9.16
CA THR A 250 -10.04 4.70 -7.84
C THR A 250 -8.74 5.48 -7.69
N LEU A 251 -8.73 6.49 -6.82
CA LEU A 251 -7.53 7.27 -6.53
C LEU A 251 -6.65 6.47 -5.57
N LEU A 252 -5.51 5.99 -6.05
CA LEU A 252 -4.49 5.37 -5.20
C LEU A 252 -3.65 6.48 -4.57
N THR A 253 -3.58 6.55 -3.25
CA THR A 253 -2.78 7.58 -2.55
C THR A 253 -1.78 6.92 -1.61
N ILE A 254 -0.53 7.37 -1.66
CA ILE A 254 0.53 6.95 -0.75
C ILE A 254 1.11 8.19 -0.07
N THR A 255 1.44 8.09 1.21
CA THR A 255 2.07 9.18 1.95
C THR A 255 3.45 8.73 2.40
N LEU A 256 4.48 9.48 2.03
CA LEU A 256 5.87 9.13 2.34
C LEU A 256 6.71 10.37 2.57
N ARG A 257 7.89 10.18 3.15
CA ARG A 257 8.86 11.25 3.34
C ARG A 257 9.89 11.27 2.20
N ILE A 258 9.88 12.34 1.41
CA ILE A 258 10.91 12.61 0.40
C ILE A 258 12.12 13.23 1.09
N VAL A 259 13.28 12.57 0.99
CA VAL A 259 14.54 13.02 1.60
C VAL A 259 15.26 13.99 0.68
N SER A 260 15.66 15.15 1.22
CA SER A 260 16.37 16.17 0.46
C SER A 260 17.70 15.66 -0.09
N GLY A 261 17.93 15.85 -1.40
CA GLY A 261 19.16 15.43 -2.05
C GLY A 261 19.35 13.92 -2.19
N ALA A 262 18.26 13.16 -2.08
CA ALA A 262 18.22 11.72 -2.35
C ALA A 262 17.30 11.41 -3.54
N VAL A 263 17.43 10.18 -4.05
CA VAL A 263 16.52 9.61 -5.05
C VAL A 263 15.56 8.68 -4.33
N THR A 264 14.27 9.04 -4.32
CA THR A 264 13.19 8.22 -3.79
C THR A 264 12.55 7.43 -4.93
N THR A 265 12.65 6.10 -4.89
CA THR A 265 12.08 5.21 -5.91
C THR A 265 10.85 4.51 -5.35
N ILE A 266 9.71 4.72 -5.99
CA ILE A 266 8.42 4.15 -5.65
C ILE A 266 8.09 3.11 -6.73
N THR A 267 7.97 1.86 -6.32
CA THR A 267 7.58 0.75 -7.20
C THR A 267 6.29 0.12 -6.67
N GLY A 268 5.57 -0.59 -7.54
CA GLY A 268 4.33 -1.27 -7.13
C GLY A 268 3.08 -0.39 -7.17
N VAL A 269 3.10 0.74 -7.89
CA VAL A 269 1.92 1.58 -8.05
C VAL A 269 0.92 0.89 -9.01
N TYR A 270 0.04 0.07 -8.45
CA TYR A 270 -0.92 -0.74 -9.20
C TYR A 270 -2.32 -0.13 -9.15
N LEU A 271 -2.78 0.46 -10.25
CA LEU A 271 -4.12 1.04 -10.33
C LEU A 271 -5.18 -0.05 -10.43
N SER A 272 -6.28 0.13 -9.69
CA SER A 272 -7.42 -0.78 -9.71
C SER A 272 -7.98 -0.99 -11.13
N PRO A 273 -8.58 -2.15 -11.45
CA PRO A 273 -9.36 -2.30 -12.67
C PRO A 273 -10.40 -1.20 -12.81
N SER A 274 -10.67 -0.75 -14.04
CA SER A 274 -11.92 -0.04 -14.32
C SER A 274 -13.06 -1.06 -14.32
N ILE A 275 -14.29 -0.59 -14.06
CA ILE A 275 -15.46 -1.45 -14.01
C ILE A 275 -16.71 -0.68 -14.46
N ASN A 276 -17.56 -1.34 -15.23
CA ASN A 276 -18.89 -0.91 -15.61
C ASN A 276 -19.77 -2.13 -15.92
N THR A 277 -21.07 -1.91 -16.11
CA THR A 277 -22.03 -2.94 -16.52
C THR A 277 -22.64 -2.62 -17.88
N ASP A 278 -23.04 -3.63 -18.64
CA ASP A 278 -23.68 -3.46 -19.96
C ASP A 278 -25.05 -2.79 -19.85
N ARG A 279 -25.72 -3.01 -18.71
CA ARG A 279 -27.03 -2.45 -18.37
C ARG A 279 -27.05 -2.15 -16.89
N LYS A 280 -27.96 -1.27 -16.49
CA LYS A 280 -28.16 -0.92 -15.07
C LYS A 280 -29.31 -1.67 -14.41
N SER A 281 -30.12 -2.37 -15.20
CA SER A 281 -31.21 -3.22 -14.73
C SER A 281 -31.34 -4.46 -15.61
N VAL A 282 -31.74 -5.58 -15.02
CA VAL A 282 -31.94 -6.85 -15.72
C VAL A 282 -32.99 -7.70 -15.01
N ASP A 283 -33.83 -8.38 -15.78
CA ASP A 283 -34.77 -9.35 -15.22
C ASP A 283 -34.03 -10.49 -14.50
N LYS A 284 -34.60 -10.99 -13.42
CA LYS A 284 -34.03 -12.12 -12.68
C LYS A 284 -33.85 -13.34 -13.57
N GLY A 285 -32.63 -13.89 -13.56
CA GLY A 285 -32.24 -15.04 -14.38
C GLY A 285 -31.76 -14.67 -15.79
N VAL A 286 -31.82 -13.40 -16.17
CA VAL A 286 -31.13 -12.91 -17.37
C VAL A 286 -29.71 -12.50 -16.96
N PRO A 287 -28.67 -13.00 -17.64
CA PRO A 287 -27.29 -12.69 -17.26
C PRO A 287 -26.98 -11.20 -17.48
N ILE A 288 -26.10 -10.64 -16.66
CA ILE A 288 -25.54 -9.29 -16.80
C ILE A 288 -24.06 -9.38 -17.17
N THR A 289 -23.57 -8.46 -18.00
CA THR A 289 -22.15 -8.40 -18.36
C THR A 289 -21.46 -7.29 -17.59
N ILE A 290 -20.51 -7.68 -16.73
CA ILE A 290 -19.63 -6.77 -15.99
C ILE A 290 -18.31 -6.72 -16.74
N TYR A 291 -17.82 -5.53 -17.06
CA TYR A 291 -16.63 -5.38 -17.90
C TYR A 291 -15.77 -4.19 -17.45
N GLY A 292 -14.56 -4.15 -17.96
CA GLY A 292 -13.64 -3.03 -17.82
C GLY A 292 -12.29 -3.34 -18.42
N GLN A 293 -11.28 -2.60 -17.98
CA GLN A 293 -9.90 -2.71 -18.40
C GLN A 293 -8.97 -2.77 -17.18
N THR A 294 -7.87 -3.50 -17.33
CA THR A 294 -6.84 -3.69 -16.30
C THR A 294 -5.53 -4.09 -16.96
N VAL A 295 -4.54 -4.52 -16.17
CA VAL A 295 -3.28 -5.09 -16.65
C VAL A 295 -3.55 -6.30 -17.57
N PRO A 296 -2.94 -6.38 -18.76
CA PRO A 296 -3.10 -7.51 -19.68
C PRO A 296 -2.75 -8.87 -19.09
N GLU A 297 -3.47 -9.90 -19.52
CA GLU A 297 -3.20 -11.31 -19.18
C GLU A 297 -3.13 -11.61 -17.67
N THR A 298 -3.93 -10.90 -16.86
CA THR A 298 -3.99 -11.08 -15.40
C THR A 298 -5.33 -11.67 -14.96
N SER A 299 -5.34 -12.29 -13.78
CA SER A 299 -6.59 -12.75 -13.17
C SER A 299 -7.34 -11.55 -12.60
N VAL A 300 -8.65 -11.48 -12.84
CA VAL A 300 -9.55 -10.46 -12.27
C VAL A 300 -10.56 -11.16 -11.38
N PHE A 301 -10.71 -10.66 -10.17
CA PHE A 301 -11.70 -11.14 -9.20
C PHE A 301 -12.79 -10.10 -9.07
N VAL A 302 -14.02 -10.49 -9.40
CA VAL A 302 -15.21 -9.64 -9.34
C VAL A 302 -16.02 -10.07 -8.13
N HIS A 303 -16.23 -9.13 -7.21
CA HIS A 303 -17.03 -9.30 -6.01
C HIS A 303 -18.40 -8.68 -6.26
N VAL A 304 -19.44 -9.51 -6.30
CA VAL A 304 -20.85 -9.09 -6.42
C VAL A 304 -21.49 -9.21 -5.04
N ASN A 305 -21.88 -8.08 -4.47
CA ASN A 305 -22.50 -7.99 -3.16
C ASN A 305 -24.03 -7.95 -3.29
N SER A 306 -24.67 -8.99 -2.72
CA SER A 306 -26.10 -9.19 -2.52
C SER A 306 -26.33 -9.50 -1.03
N GLU A 307 -27.41 -10.20 -0.65
CA GLU A 307 -27.57 -10.81 0.68
C GLU A 307 -26.33 -11.64 1.08
N GLN A 308 -25.74 -12.35 0.12
CA GLN A 308 -24.42 -12.97 0.22
C GLN A 308 -23.46 -12.41 -0.84
N GLU A 309 -22.16 -12.44 -0.54
CA GLU A 309 -21.12 -12.04 -1.50
C GLU A 309 -20.79 -13.21 -2.44
N PHE A 310 -20.77 -12.94 -3.74
CA PHE A 310 -20.31 -13.86 -4.77
C PHE A 310 -18.98 -13.36 -5.34
N VAL A 311 -17.96 -14.22 -5.36
CA VAL A 311 -16.63 -13.89 -5.89
C VAL A 311 -16.35 -14.73 -7.12
N GLU A 312 -16.36 -14.08 -8.28
CA GLU A 312 -16.13 -14.73 -9.57
C GLU A 312 -14.76 -14.39 -10.13
N LYS A 313 -14.11 -15.37 -10.76
CA LYS A 313 -12.80 -15.20 -11.37
C LYS A 313 -12.93 -15.15 -12.89
N THR A 314 -12.36 -14.10 -13.49
CA THR A 314 -12.16 -13.97 -14.94
C THR A 314 -10.69 -13.59 -15.23
N ALA A 315 -10.36 -13.35 -16.50
CA ALA A 315 -9.03 -12.91 -16.92
C ALA A 315 -9.13 -11.78 -17.93
N SER A 316 -8.14 -10.90 -17.92
CA SER A 316 -7.98 -9.86 -18.94
C SER A 316 -7.30 -10.38 -20.20
N GLN A 317 -7.65 -9.78 -21.33
CA GLN A 317 -7.09 -10.07 -22.64
C GLN A 317 -5.75 -9.33 -22.83
N GLU A 318 -5.09 -9.53 -23.97
CA GLU A 318 -3.86 -8.81 -24.35
C GLU A 318 -4.09 -7.29 -24.43
N SER A 319 -5.30 -6.85 -24.77
CA SER A 319 -5.72 -5.44 -24.75
C SER A 319 -5.93 -4.87 -23.35
N GLY A 320 -5.85 -5.70 -22.30
CA GLY A 320 -6.23 -5.34 -20.93
C GLY A 320 -7.73 -5.44 -20.66
N ASP A 321 -8.56 -5.64 -21.68
CA ASP A 321 -10.00 -5.73 -21.54
C ASP A 321 -10.39 -7.03 -20.82
N TRP A 322 -11.33 -6.94 -19.89
CA TRP A 322 -11.89 -8.09 -19.19
C TRP A 322 -13.41 -8.00 -19.18
N GLN A 323 -14.06 -9.15 -19.15
CA GLN A 323 -15.50 -9.25 -19.01
C GLN A 323 -15.88 -10.49 -18.19
N LEU A 324 -17.00 -10.38 -17.49
CA LEU A 324 -17.64 -11.45 -16.75
C LEU A 324 -19.12 -11.44 -17.10
N VAL A 325 -19.62 -12.57 -17.63
CA VAL A 325 -21.05 -12.80 -17.79
C VAL A 325 -21.55 -13.45 -16.50
N PHE A 326 -22.28 -12.70 -15.69
CA PHE A 326 -22.75 -13.12 -14.38
C PHE A 326 -24.22 -13.56 -14.47
N ASP A 327 -24.52 -14.77 -13.98
CA ASP A 327 -25.89 -15.29 -13.91
C ASP A 327 -26.63 -14.71 -12.70
N THR A 328 -27.67 -13.92 -12.96
CA THR A 328 -28.46 -13.24 -11.93
C THR A 328 -29.50 -14.14 -11.25
N SER A 329 -29.62 -15.41 -11.65
CA SER A 329 -30.61 -16.35 -11.09
C SER A 329 -30.47 -16.52 -9.57
N ALA A 330 -29.24 -16.46 -9.06
CA ALA A 330 -28.92 -16.59 -7.64
C ALA A 330 -29.12 -15.30 -6.84
N LEU A 331 -29.41 -14.17 -7.50
CA LEU A 331 -29.61 -12.88 -6.85
C LEU A 331 -31.06 -12.66 -6.46
N GLU A 332 -31.27 -11.87 -5.41
CA GLU A 332 -32.58 -11.37 -5.02
C GLU A 332 -33.06 -10.27 -5.96
N GLU A 333 -34.37 -10.03 -6.00
CA GLU A 333 -34.91 -8.91 -6.77
C GLU A 333 -34.69 -7.60 -6.00
N ASP A 334 -33.48 -7.04 -6.13
CA ASP A 334 -33.05 -5.81 -5.45
C ASP A 334 -31.85 -5.18 -6.19
N TYR A 335 -31.31 -4.10 -5.63
CA TYR A 335 -30.03 -3.52 -6.03
C TYR A 335 -28.85 -4.31 -5.48
N HIS A 336 -27.92 -4.57 -6.38
CA HIS A 336 -26.66 -5.22 -6.11
C HIS A 336 -25.51 -4.30 -6.47
N THR A 337 -24.35 -4.53 -5.85
CA THR A 337 -23.13 -3.81 -6.21
C THR A 337 -22.04 -4.76 -6.66
N ALA A 338 -21.20 -4.33 -7.58
CA ALA A 338 -20.02 -5.07 -7.99
C ALA A 338 -18.76 -4.20 -7.91
N LYS A 339 -17.65 -4.82 -7.51
CA LYS A 339 -16.30 -4.24 -7.51
C LYS A 339 -15.31 -5.29 -8.00
N ALA A 340 -14.19 -4.87 -8.58
CA ALA A 340 -13.18 -5.76 -9.12
C ALA A 340 -11.78 -5.40 -8.62
N LEU A 341 -10.93 -6.41 -8.47
CA LEU A 341 -9.48 -6.25 -8.32
C LEU A 341 -8.76 -7.21 -9.27
N PHE A 342 -7.52 -6.89 -9.64
CA PHE A 342 -6.69 -7.85 -10.35
C PHE A 342 -5.70 -8.51 -9.39
N GLN A 343 -5.27 -9.72 -9.75
CA GLN A 343 -4.24 -10.47 -9.07
C GLN A 343 -3.23 -11.00 -10.09
N MET A 344 -1.95 -10.82 -9.79
CA MET A 344 -0.85 -11.36 -10.57
C MET A 344 0.21 -11.96 -9.66
N GLU A 345 1.01 -12.88 -10.20
CA GLU A 345 2.13 -13.48 -9.48
C GLU A 345 3.44 -12.91 -10.03
N VAL A 346 4.27 -12.35 -9.15
CA VAL A 346 5.58 -11.80 -9.50
C VAL A 346 6.61 -12.42 -8.58
N SER A 347 7.55 -13.16 -9.15
CA SER A 347 8.65 -13.79 -8.40
C SER A 347 8.18 -14.70 -7.25
N GLY A 348 7.03 -15.37 -7.42
CA GLY A 348 6.43 -16.25 -6.40
C GLY A 348 5.57 -15.52 -5.35
N ASN A 349 5.47 -14.19 -5.42
CA ASN A 349 4.60 -13.40 -4.56
C ASN A 349 3.29 -13.08 -5.27
N VAL A 350 2.18 -13.26 -4.56
CA VAL A 350 0.85 -12.87 -5.05
C VAL A 350 0.66 -11.38 -4.77
N ILE A 351 0.48 -10.62 -5.84
CA ILE A 351 0.22 -9.18 -5.81
C ILE A 351 -1.24 -8.95 -6.18
N LYS A 352 -1.93 -8.14 -5.38
CA LYS A 352 -3.31 -7.70 -5.64
C LYS A 352 -3.34 -6.19 -5.79
N SER A 353 -4.18 -5.70 -6.69
CA SER A 353 -4.53 -4.28 -6.72
C SER A 353 -5.51 -3.93 -5.61
N GLY A 354 -5.69 -2.64 -5.37
CA GLY A 354 -6.89 -2.15 -4.67
C GLY A 354 -8.17 -2.48 -5.47
N PHE A 355 -9.32 -2.38 -4.80
CA PHE A 355 -10.63 -2.52 -5.45
C PHE A 355 -10.93 -1.32 -6.37
N SER A 356 -11.61 -1.62 -7.46
CA SER A 356 -12.24 -0.63 -8.34
C SER A 356 -13.30 0.19 -7.59
N ARG A 357 -13.85 1.19 -8.26
CA ARG A 357 -15.12 1.79 -7.85
C ARG A 357 -16.20 0.70 -7.73
N SER A 358 -17.23 0.95 -6.94
CA SER A 358 -18.43 0.12 -6.95
C SER A 358 -19.35 0.55 -8.09
N VAL A 359 -19.88 -0.40 -8.83
CA VAL A 359 -20.99 -0.19 -9.78
C VAL A 359 -22.24 -0.83 -9.22
N SER A 360 -23.40 -0.22 -9.47
CA SER A 360 -24.70 -0.70 -8.99
C SER A 360 -25.55 -1.15 -10.17
N PHE A 361 -26.27 -2.25 -10.00
CA PHE A 361 -27.25 -2.73 -10.96
C PHE A 361 -28.46 -3.33 -10.23
N TYR A 362 -29.64 -3.21 -10.82
CA TYR A 362 -30.88 -3.76 -10.29
C TYR A 362 -31.19 -5.11 -10.94
N VAL A 363 -31.57 -6.10 -10.13
CA VAL A 363 -32.11 -7.37 -10.61
C VAL A 363 -33.60 -7.40 -10.28
N GLY A 364 -34.43 -7.66 -11.27
CA GLY A 364 -35.89 -7.65 -11.11
C GLY A 364 -36.57 -7.09 -12.34
N ARG A 365 -37.90 -7.12 -12.37
CA ARG A 365 -38.64 -6.60 -13.53
C ARG A 365 -38.37 -5.11 -13.71
N GLU A 366 -38.07 -4.72 -14.95
CA GLU A 366 -38.12 -3.31 -15.33
C GLU A 366 -39.52 -2.77 -14.98
N ILE A 367 -39.54 -1.69 -14.21
CA ILE A 367 -40.78 -0.95 -14.00
C ILE A 367 -41.10 -0.26 -15.31
N SER A 368 -42.06 -0.83 -16.04
CA SER A 368 -42.57 -0.26 -17.28
C SER A 368 -42.94 1.21 -17.06
N GLU A 369 -42.65 2.08 -18.03
CA GLU A 369 -43.02 3.51 -18.14
C GLU A 369 -44.54 3.78 -18.14
N GLY A 370 -45.32 3.05 -17.36
CA GLY A 370 -46.69 3.39 -17.01
C GLY A 370 -46.68 4.23 -15.74
N THR A 371 -47.57 5.21 -15.65
CA THR A 371 -47.80 6.06 -14.47
C THR A 371 -47.68 5.24 -13.19
N CYS A 372 -46.56 5.42 -12.49
CA CYS A 372 -46.25 4.69 -11.27
C CYS A 372 -47.31 5.01 -10.20
N PRO A 373 -47.64 4.06 -9.31
CA PRO A 373 -48.60 4.26 -8.23
C PRO A 373 -48.04 5.18 -7.13
N GLY A 374 -47.63 6.41 -7.49
CA GLY A 374 -46.97 7.35 -6.59
C GLY A 374 -45.54 6.92 -6.27
N ALA A 375 -45.21 6.94 -4.98
CA ALA A 375 -43.85 6.74 -4.47
C ALA A 375 -43.37 5.29 -4.46
N ASP A 376 -44.25 4.33 -4.77
CA ASP A 376 -43.92 2.92 -5.00
C ASP A 376 -43.40 2.80 -6.44
N LEU A 377 -42.10 3.05 -6.58
CA LEU A 377 -41.43 3.09 -7.87
C LEU A 377 -41.20 1.68 -8.41
N ASN A 378 -41.05 0.66 -7.56
CA ASN A 378 -40.87 -0.73 -8.02
C ASN A 378 -42.18 -1.51 -8.26
N GLY A 379 -43.32 -0.96 -7.82
CA GLY A 379 -44.65 -1.56 -7.96
C GLY A 379 -44.92 -2.74 -7.01
N ASP A 380 -44.14 -2.89 -5.94
CA ASP A 380 -44.23 -3.99 -4.98
C ASP A 380 -45.27 -3.74 -3.85
N LYS A 381 -45.95 -2.59 -3.89
CA LYS A 381 -46.92 -2.09 -2.91
C LYS A 381 -46.32 -1.66 -1.58
N ARG A 382 -45.01 -1.47 -1.53
CA ARG A 382 -44.28 -0.86 -0.42
C ARG A 382 -43.55 0.38 -0.96
N VAL A 383 -43.17 1.24 -0.04
CA VAL A 383 -42.31 2.39 -0.29
C VAL A 383 -41.18 2.29 0.73
N ASN A 384 -40.02 1.83 0.28
CA ASN A 384 -38.89 1.55 1.15
C ASN A 384 -37.55 1.91 0.48
N ILE A 385 -36.46 1.35 1.02
CA ILE A 385 -35.11 1.63 0.54
C ILE A 385 -34.89 1.26 -0.93
N THR A 386 -35.65 0.28 -1.45
CA THR A 386 -35.63 -0.12 -2.85
C THR A 386 -36.27 0.93 -3.75
N ASP A 387 -37.36 1.58 -3.33
CA ASP A 387 -37.92 2.72 -4.07
C ASP A 387 -36.98 3.92 -4.01
N PHE A 388 -36.36 4.16 -2.86
CA PHE A 388 -35.39 5.24 -2.71
C PHE A 388 -34.17 5.07 -3.61
N SER A 389 -33.64 3.86 -3.77
CA SER A 389 -32.55 3.59 -4.70
C SER A 389 -32.98 3.77 -6.17
N ILE A 390 -34.24 3.49 -6.52
CA ILE A 390 -34.80 3.82 -7.86
C ILE A 390 -34.90 5.33 -8.06
N LEU A 391 -35.31 6.07 -7.03
CA LEU A 391 -35.39 7.53 -7.11
C LEU A 391 -33.99 8.15 -7.30
N LEU A 392 -33.00 7.66 -6.56
CA LEU A 392 -31.60 8.09 -6.71
C LEU A 392 -31.01 7.72 -8.07
N TYR A 393 -31.39 6.57 -8.63
CA TYR A 393 -30.97 6.17 -9.97
C TYR A 393 -31.38 7.19 -11.03
N TRP A 394 -32.58 7.75 -10.90
CA TRP A 394 -33.13 8.76 -11.81
C TRP A 394 -32.80 10.19 -11.40
N TRP A 395 -31.94 10.42 -10.40
CA TRP A 395 -31.65 11.74 -9.87
C TRP A 395 -31.16 12.72 -10.95
N GLY A 396 -31.81 13.88 -11.04
CA GLY A 396 -31.53 14.91 -12.03
C GLY A 396 -32.02 14.62 -13.44
N THR A 397 -32.75 13.52 -13.67
CA THR A 397 -33.34 13.17 -14.97
C THR A 397 -34.79 13.64 -15.08
N LYS A 398 -35.41 13.46 -16.25
CA LYS A 398 -36.83 13.78 -16.52
C LYS A 398 -37.73 12.54 -16.45
N ASN A 399 -37.34 11.54 -15.67
CA ASN A 399 -38.09 10.30 -15.59
C ASN A 399 -39.46 10.59 -14.96
N THR A 400 -40.53 10.40 -15.72
CA THR A 400 -41.90 10.75 -15.29
C THR A 400 -42.45 9.86 -14.17
N CYS A 401 -41.81 8.74 -13.88
CA CYS A 401 -42.19 7.86 -12.77
C CYS A 401 -41.50 8.31 -11.47
N ALA A 402 -40.21 8.62 -11.52
CA ALA A 402 -39.47 9.11 -10.35
C ALA A 402 -39.71 10.60 -10.04
N ASP A 403 -40.16 11.38 -11.03
CA ASP A 403 -40.63 12.77 -10.89
C ASP A 403 -42.05 12.78 -10.31
N GLN A 404 -42.11 12.69 -8.98
CA GLN A 404 -43.32 12.55 -8.19
C GLN A 404 -44.17 13.83 -8.21
N ASP A 405 -43.53 15.01 -8.24
CA ASP A 405 -44.24 16.29 -8.33
C ASP A 405 -44.51 16.76 -9.77
N HIS A 406 -43.99 16.01 -10.75
CA HIS A 406 -44.14 16.25 -12.19
C HIS A 406 -43.59 17.61 -12.64
N ASN A 407 -42.55 18.12 -11.97
CA ASN A 407 -41.94 19.40 -12.31
C ASN A 407 -40.93 19.32 -13.48
N GLY A 408 -40.67 18.11 -13.98
CA GLY A 408 -39.77 17.81 -15.09
C GLY A 408 -38.34 17.50 -14.66
N LYS A 409 -38.07 17.27 -13.37
CA LYS A 409 -36.76 16.91 -12.84
C LYS A 409 -36.87 16.16 -11.52
N VAL A 410 -36.24 14.98 -11.45
CA VAL A 410 -36.11 14.22 -10.20
C VAL A 410 -35.09 14.91 -9.27
N ASP A 411 -35.55 15.40 -8.12
CA ASP A 411 -34.71 16.03 -7.10
C ASP A 411 -35.21 15.83 -5.66
N LEU A 412 -34.78 16.72 -4.77
CA LEU A 412 -35.07 16.65 -3.33
C LEU A 412 -36.58 16.73 -3.04
N VAL A 413 -37.35 17.40 -3.90
CA VAL A 413 -38.80 17.49 -3.73
C VAL A 413 -39.44 16.12 -3.93
N ASP A 414 -39.02 15.37 -4.95
CA ASP A 414 -39.50 14.01 -5.20
C ASP A 414 -39.13 13.06 -4.07
N PHE A 415 -37.90 13.17 -3.55
CA PHE A 415 -37.49 12.43 -2.37
C PHE A 415 -38.38 12.73 -1.15
N SER A 416 -38.74 14.00 -0.94
CA SER A 416 -39.61 14.38 0.17
C SER A 416 -41.01 13.79 0.06
N ILE A 417 -41.54 13.67 -1.17
CA ILE A 417 -42.84 13.03 -1.46
C ILE A 417 -42.75 11.52 -1.21
N MET A 418 -41.65 10.89 -1.62
CA MET A 418 -41.41 9.48 -1.35
C MET A 418 -41.36 9.19 0.15
N MET A 419 -40.61 9.99 0.91
CA MET A 419 -40.52 9.83 2.37
C MET A 419 -41.87 10.01 3.08
N TYR A 420 -42.78 10.82 2.52
CA TYR A 420 -44.14 10.94 3.04
C TYR A 420 -44.94 9.63 2.90
N HIS A 421 -44.67 8.86 1.85
CA HIS A 421 -45.35 7.60 1.55
C HIS A 421 -44.62 6.36 2.11
N TRP A 422 -43.53 6.54 2.85
CA TRP A 422 -42.69 5.46 3.37
C TRP A 422 -43.47 4.43 4.19
N THR A 423 -43.32 3.15 3.85
CA THR A 423 -44.02 2.04 4.51
C THR A 423 -43.11 1.13 5.33
N GLY A 424 -41.79 1.33 5.29
CA GLY A 424 -40.82 0.51 6.03
C GLY A 424 -39.87 -0.21 5.11
#